data_AF-A0A9D0LJM0-F1
#
_entry.id   AF-A0A9D0LJM0-F1
#
_cell.length_a   1.000
_cell.length_b   1.000
_cell.length_c   1.000
_cell.angle_alpha   90.00
_cell.angle_beta   90.00
_cell.angle_gamma   90.00
#
_symmetry.space_group_name_H-M   'P 1'
#
loop_
_entity.id
_entity.type
_entity.pdbx_description
1 polymer ?
#
loop_
_entity_poly.entity_id
_entity_poly.type
_entity_poly.pdbx_seq_one_letter_code
_entity_poly.pdbx_strand_id
1 'polypeptide(L)'
;MNKTILFLALGVLLGGLLLAGCAAEPEITPAAAPPPTPAVVVGEGGNGDTVSVVQAAAEARFPLPAPEQEEVVIVSSDNCIACHTDEETLKELAVEPEEKESLSEGEG
;
A
#
# COMPACT_ATOMS: atom_id res chain seq x y z
N MET A 1 42.11 26.60 29.35
CA MET A 1 41.92 26.24 27.93
C MET A 1 41.29 27.44 27.22
N ASN A 2 41.94 27.98 26.20
CA ASN A 2 41.50 29.26 25.61
C ASN A 2 40.17 29.05 24.90
N LYS A 3 39.20 29.94 25.17
CA LYS A 3 37.81 29.85 24.69
C LYS A 3 37.75 29.71 23.15
N THR A 4 38.69 30.31 22.45
CA THR A 4 38.90 30.21 21.00
C THR A 4 39.28 28.81 20.51
N ILE A 5 40.09 28.06 21.27
CA ILE A 5 40.48 26.68 20.92
C ILE A 5 39.27 25.74 21.08
N LEU A 6 38.43 25.98 22.09
CA LEU A 6 37.20 25.22 22.29
C LEU A 6 36.21 25.42 21.14
N PHE A 7 36.02 26.66 20.68
CA PHE A 7 35.13 26.94 19.55
C PHE A 7 35.63 26.37 18.23
N LEU A 8 36.95 26.38 17.99
CA LEU A 8 37.54 25.74 16.81
C LEU A 8 37.34 24.21 16.83
N ALA A 9 37.59 23.56 17.97
CA ALA A 9 37.38 22.12 18.10
C ALA A 9 35.90 21.73 17.89
N LEU A 10 34.96 22.52 18.43
CA LEU A 10 33.54 22.29 18.26
C LEU A 10 33.09 22.49 16.80
N GLY A 11 33.62 23.51 16.12
CA GLY A 11 33.32 23.76 14.71
C GLY A 11 33.83 22.67 13.77
N VAL A 12 35.05 22.15 14.01
CA VAL A 12 35.61 21.03 13.23
C VAL A 12 34.80 19.76 13.45
N LEU A 13 34.37 19.50 14.69
CA LEU A 13 33.59 18.31 15.02
C LEU A 13 32.18 18.36 14.41
N LEU A 14 31.50 19.50 14.47
CA LEU A 14 30.20 19.69 13.80
C LEU A 14 30.32 19.60 12.27
N GLY A 15 31.36 20.22 11.68
CA GLY A 15 31.60 20.17 10.24
C GLY A 15 31.89 18.76 9.74
N GLY A 16 32.66 17.97 10.51
CA GLY A 16 32.92 16.56 10.18
C GLY A 16 31.66 15.69 10.23
N LEU A 17 30.77 15.93 11.19
CA LEU A 17 29.50 15.19 11.32
C LEU A 17 28.56 15.45 10.15
N LEU A 18 28.52 16.68 9.64
CA LEU A 18 27.69 17.07 8.48
C LEU A 18 28.18 16.44 7.17
N LEU A 19 29.49 16.25 7.02
CA LEU A 19 30.09 15.66 5.82
C LEU A 19 30.02 14.11 5.80
N ALA A 20 29.97 13.47 6.97
CA ALA A 20 29.86 12.01 7.08
C ALA A 20 28.44 11.47 6.83
N GLY A 21 27.43 12.33 6.82
CA GLY A 21 26.02 11.97 6.62
C GLY A 21 25.61 11.71 5.16
N CYS A 22 26.46 12.04 4.17
CA CYS A 22 26.21 11.78 2.75
C CYS A 22 26.74 10.40 2.30
N ALA A 23 26.55 9.36 3.13
CA ALA A 23 26.88 8.01 2.71
C ALA A 23 25.87 7.53 1.66
N ALA A 24 26.43 6.97 0.58
CA ALA A 24 25.78 6.56 -0.68
C ALA A 24 24.36 6.01 -0.53
N GLU A 25 23.48 6.49 -1.41
CA GLU A 25 22.14 5.96 -1.61
C GLU A 25 22.24 4.46 -1.98
N PRO A 26 21.47 3.58 -1.32
CA PRO A 26 21.50 2.16 -1.65
C PRO A 26 20.97 1.96 -3.06
N GLU A 27 21.73 1.28 -3.93
CA GLU A 27 21.26 0.88 -5.25
C GLU A 27 20.09 -0.11 -5.08
N ILE A 28 18.87 0.39 -5.20
CA ILE A 28 17.66 -0.44 -5.25
C ILE A 28 17.58 -0.99 -6.66
N THR A 29 17.99 -2.24 -6.84
CA THR A 29 17.74 -2.97 -8.09
C THR A 29 16.23 -3.23 -8.17
N PRO A 30 15.51 -2.73 -9.20
CA PRO A 30 14.11 -3.02 -9.34
C PRO A 30 13.90 -4.54 -9.44
N ALA A 31 12.98 -5.07 -8.63
CA ALA A 31 12.58 -6.46 -8.79
C ALA A 31 12.11 -6.69 -10.24
N ALA A 32 12.43 -7.87 -10.78
CA ALA A 32 11.98 -8.26 -12.12
C ALA A 32 10.46 -8.06 -12.24
N ALA A 33 10.01 -7.65 -13.43
CA ALA A 33 8.61 -7.36 -13.68
C ALA A 33 7.71 -8.50 -13.17
N PRO A 34 6.63 -8.20 -12.44
CA PRO A 34 5.72 -9.23 -11.98
C PRO A 34 5.18 -10.03 -13.18
N PRO A 35 4.89 -11.33 -13.00
CA PRO A 35 4.30 -12.12 -14.06
C PRO A 35 3.00 -11.46 -14.56
N PRO A 36 2.65 -11.59 -15.84
CA PRO A 36 1.44 -10.98 -16.37
C PRO A 36 0.22 -11.50 -15.61
N THR A 37 -0.50 -10.60 -14.95
CA THR A 37 -1.80 -10.89 -14.34
C THR A 37 -2.74 -11.35 -15.45
N PRO A 38 -3.40 -12.52 -15.33
CA PRO A 38 -4.36 -12.94 -16.33
C PRO A 38 -5.50 -11.92 -16.39
N ALA A 39 -5.64 -11.24 -17.52
CA ALA A 39 -6.78 -10.40 -17.80
C ALA A 39 -7.99 -11.32 -18.06
N VAL A 40 -8.90 -11.40 -17.10
CA VAL A 40 -10.21 -12.03 -17.33
C VAL A 40 -11.05 -11.00 -18.09
N VAL A 41 -11.29 -11.27 -19.37
CA VAL A 41 -12.31 -10.55 -20.14
C VAL A 41 -13.66 -11.08 -19.66
N VAL A 42 -14.36 -10.30 -18.84
CA VAL A 42 -15.77 -10.56 -18.54
C VAL A 42 -16.55 -10.18 -19.80
N GLY A 43 -16.80 -11.18 -20.66
CA GLY A 43 -17.72 -11.02 -21.77
C GLY A 43 -19.13 -10.82 -21.22
N GLU A 44 -19.76 -9.71 -21.60
CA GLU A 44 -21.19 -9.50 -21.37
C GLU A 44 -21.99 -10.64 -22.01
N GLY A 45 -22.66 -11.42 -21.15
CA GLY A 45 -23.82 -12.24 -21.51
C GLY A 45 -23.57 -13.36 -22.53
N GLY A 46 -23.11 -14.52 -22.05
CA GLY A 46 -23.14 -15.77 -22.81
C GLY A 46 -23.50 -16.94 -21.90
N ASN A 47 -24.78 -17.35 -21.93
CA ASN A 47 -25.39 -18.40 -21.13
C ASN A 47 -24.57 -19.71 -21.07
N GLY A 48 -24.35 -20.23 -19.86
CA GLY A 48 -24.19 -21.65 -19.54
C GLY A 48 -22.85 -22.34 -19.87
N ASP A 49 -22.17 -21.97 -20.94
CA ASP A 49 -21.01 -22.74 -21.44
C ASP A 49 -19.67 -22.32 -20.80
N THR A 50 -19.57 -21.07 -20.35
CA THR A 50 -18.32 -20.49 -19.83
C THR A 50 -17.98 -20.95 -18.41
N VAL A 51 -18.98 -21.21 -17.57
CA VAL A 51 -18.80 -21.70 -16.19
C VAL A 51 -18.17 -23.10 -16.20
N SER A 52 -18.57 -23.95 -17.16
CA SER A 52 -18.10 -25.33 -17.29
C SER A 52 -16.61 -25.42 -17.67
N VAL A 53 -16.15 -24.57 -18.60
CA VAL A 53 -14.75 -24.56 -19.05
C VAL A 53 -13.80 -24.07 -17.95
N VAL A 54 -14.20 -23.07 -17.18
CA VAL A 54 -13.41 -22.55 -16.05
C VAL A 54 -13.32 -23.58 -14.94
N GLN A 55 -14.42 -24.28 -14.64
CA GLN A 55 -14.45 -25.33 -13.62
C GLN A 55 -13.61 -26.55 -14.03
N ALA A 56 -13.73 -27.01 -15.28
CA ALA A 56 -12.92 -28.12 -15.79
C ALA A 56 -11.40 -27.80 -15.79
N ALA A 57 -11.04 -26.55 -16.12
CA ALA A 57 -9.64 -26.09 -16.05
C ALA A 57 -9.13 -25.97 -14.61
N ALA A 58 -10.00 -25.63 -13.65
CA ALA A 58 -9.67 -25.59 -12.23
C ALA A 58 -9.49 -27.00 -11.66
N GLU A 59 -10.40 -27.93 -11.94
CA GLU A 59 -10.31 -29.34 -11.49
C GLU A 59 -9.08 -30.06 -12.08
N ALA A 60 -8.69 -29.74 -13.32
CA ALA A 60 -7.49 -30.28 -13.94
C ALA A 60 -6.18 -29.77 -13.28
N ARG A 61 -6.20 -28.59 -12.65
CA ARG A 61 -5.03 -27.97 -11.99
C ARG A 61 -5.00 -28.19 -10.49
N PHE A 62 -6.17 -28.36 -9.88
CA PHE A 62 -6.38 -28.56 -8.45
C PHE A 62 -7.20 -29.84 -8.26
N PRO A 63 -6.54 -31.02 -8.19
CA PRO A 63 -7.22 -32.31 -8.12
C PRO A 63 -7.88 -32.60 -6.76
N LEU A 64 -7.67 -31.73 -5.77
CA LEU A 64 -8.33 -31.81 -4.49
C LEU A 64 -9.64 -31.01 -4.53
N PRO A 65 -10.73 -31.54 -3.95
CA PRO A 65 -11.99 -30.81 -3.87
C PRO A 65 -11.79 -29.51 -3.10
N ALA A 66 -12.54 -28.48 -3.48
CA ALA A 66 -12.56 -27.24 -2.71
C ALA A 66 -12.96 -27.56 -1.26
N PRO A 67 -12.32 -26.93 -0.26
CA PRO A 67 -12.71 -27.11 1.12
C PRO A 67 -14.18 -26.72 1.30
N GLU A 68 -14.90 -27.45 2.15
CA GLU A 68 -16.25 -27.08 2.54
C GLU A 68 -16.20 -25.67 3.14
N GLN A 69 -17.00 -24.76 2.60
CA GLN A 69 -17.07 -23.40 3.12
C GLN A 69 -17.80 -23.44 4.46
N GLU A 70 -17.08 -23.19 5.54
CA GLU A 70 -17.68 -22.94 6.86
C GLU A 70 -18.59 -21.70 6.76
N GLU A 71 -19.71 -21.73 7.49
CA GLU A 71 -20.61 -20.59 7.56
C GLU A 71 -19.84 -19.36 8.04
N VAL A 72 -19.85 -18.31 7.21
CA VAL A 72 -19.22 -17.03 7.55
C VAL A 72 -20.00 -16.42 8.71
N VAL A 73 -19.49 -16.60 9.92
CA VAL A 73 -19.97 -15.87 11.09
C VAL A 73 -19.57 -14.42 10.88
N ILE A 74 -20.55 -13.56 10.59
CA ILE A 74 -20.32 -12.11 10.55
C ILE A 74 -20.02 -11.68 11.99
N VAL A 75 -18.74 -11.52 12.29
CA VAL A 75 -18.28 -10.96 13.56
C VAL A 75 -18.60 -9.46 13.52
N SER A 76 -19.44 -9.01 14.44
CA SER A 76 -19.74 -7.59 14.61
C SER A 76 -18.44 -6.81 14.85
N SER A 77 -18.30 -5.69 14.14
CA SER A 77 -17.20 -4.76 14.31
C SER A 77 -17.36 -3.85 15.53
N ASP A 78 -18.43 -4.00 16.31
CA ASP A 78 -18.77 -3.07 17.41
C ASP A 78 -17.67 -3.02 18.47
N ASN A 79 -17.05 -4.17 18.78
CA ASN A 79 -15.91 -4.21 19.71
C ASN A 79 -14.66 -3.56 19.12
N CYS A 80 -14.46 -3.68 17.80
CA CYS A 80 -13.33 -3.04 17.13
C CYS A 80 -13.50 -1.51 17.12
N ILE A 81 -14.73 -1.04 16.86
CA ILE A 81 -15.07 0.38 16.91
C ILE A 81 -14.93 0.86 18.35
N ALA A 82 -15.58 0.22 19.32
CA ALA A 82 -15.57 0.66 20.72
C ALA A 82 -14.17 0.72 21.36
N CYS A 83 -13.25 -0.18 20.97
CA CYS A 83 -11.93 -0.26 21.60
C CYS A 83 -10.83 0.51 20.85
N HIS A 84 -10.94 0.69 19.53
CA HIS A 84 -9.83 1.19 18.70
C HIS A 84 -10.15 2.45 17.91
N THR A 85 -11.40 2.90 17.88
CA THR A 85 -11.79 4.11 17.18
C THR A 85 -13.13 4.63 17.73
N ASP A 86 -13.82 5.46 16.97
CA ASP A 86 -15.21 5.80 17.21
C ASP A 86 -15.94 5.92 15.87
N GLU A 87 -17.24 5.63 15.87
CA GLU A 87 -18.05 5.55 14.66
C GLU A 87 -18.19 6.93 13.98
N GLU A 88 -18.13 8.01 14.76
CA GLU A 88 -18.24 9.39 14.29
C GLU A 88 -17.03 9.77 13.44
N THR A 89 -15.82 9.48 13.93
CA THR A 89 -14.55 9.69 13.22
C THR A 89 -14.50 8.88 11.93
N LEU A 90 -14.98 7.63 11.95
CA LEU A 90 -15.04 6.81 10.74
C LEU A 90 -15.98 7.41 9.69
N LYS A 91 -17.12 7.95 10.11
CA LYS A 91 -18.08 8.60 9.21
C LYS A 91 -17.54 9.91 8.64
N GLU A 92 -16.83 10.68 9.45
CA GLU A 92 -16.19 11.92 9.00
C GLU A 92 -15.12 11.65 7.94
N LEU A 93 -14.27 10.63 8.16
CA LEU A 93 -13.24 10.24 7.20
C LEU A 93 -13.79 9.61 5.91
N ALA A 94 -15.00 9.06 5.96
CA ALA A 94 -15.65 8.46 4.80
C ALA A 94 -16.22 9.51 3.82
N VAL A 95 -16.29 10.78 4.22
CA VAL A 95 -16.69 11.87 3.33
C VAL A 95 -15.50 12.27 2.47
N GLU A 96 -15.60 12.10 1.15
CA GLU A 96 -14.57 12.56 0.22
C GLU A 96 -14.38 14.07 0.36
N PRO A 97 -13.13 14.54 0.58
CA PRO A 97 -12.87 15.97 0.65
C PRO A 97 -13.10 16.58 -0.72
N GLU A 98 -13.86 17.68 -0.77
CA GLU A 98 -14.07 18.41 -2.01
C GLU A 98 -12.71 18.82 -2.61
N GLU A 99 -12.46 18.39 -3.84
CA GLU A 99 -11.29 18.81 -4.59
C GLU A 99 -11.36 20.32 -4.81
N LYS A 100 -10.62 21.07 -4.00
CA LYS A 100 -10.32 22.45 -4.31
C LYS A 100 -9.36 22.41 -5.50
N GLU A 101 -9.90 22.53 -6.71
CA GLU A 101 -9.10 22.80 -7.90
C GLU A 101 -8.24 24.04 -7.62
N SER A 102 -6.97 23.82 -7.31
CA SER A 102 -5.99 24.91 -7.25
C SER A 102 -5.77 25.32 -8.69
N LEU A 103 -6.41 26.42 -9.10
CA LEU A 103 -6.12 27.06 -10.39
C LEU A 103 -4.61 27.25 -10.47
N SER A 104 -3.98 26.44 -11.32
CA SER A 104 -2.55 26.50 -11.60
C SER A 104 -2.27 27.90 -12.13
N GLU A 105 -1.58 28.73 -11.35
CA GLU A 105 -1.05 30.04 -11.75
C GLU A 105 0.09 29.85 -12.76
N GLY A 106 -0.23 29.23 -13.90
CA GLY A 106 0.70 28.99 -14.98
C GLY A 106 1.13 30.32 -15.57
N GLU A 107 2.23 30.86 -15.07
CA GLU A 107 2.95 31.96 -15.70
C GLU A 107 3.76 31.37 -16.86
N GLY A 108 3.16 31.44 -18.05
CA GLY A 108 3.82 31.17 -19.33
C GLY A 108 4.50 32.42 -19.90
#